data_AF-A0A937ARL5-F1
#
_entry.id   AF-A0A937ARL5-F1
#
_cell.length_a   1.000
_cell.length_b   1.000
_cell.length_c   1.000
_cell.angle_alpha   90.00
_cell.angle_beta   90.00
_cell.angle_gamma   90.00
#
_symmetry.space_group_name_H-M   'P 1'
#
loop_
_entity.id
_entity.type
_entity.pdbx_description
1 polymer ?
#
loop_
_entity_poly.entity_id
_entity_poly.type
_entity_poly.pdbx_seq_one_letter_code
_entity_poly.pdbx_strand_id
1 'polypeptide(L)'
;MLRRILPIFIIATVLVLVADAQVSTNVQALDATARGIRLRERSEYTKALSLAKQRDWPLIINGRNGTRGVLVGVDAFNFPKYYITHNNSIAAATTRTNQLWPGGITGLNLSGSSPNMRNKIGIWDGGTILSAHVELTGRITQKDNPPSIDNHCKNRTIIHN
;
A
#
# COMPACT_ATOMS: atom_id res chain seq x y z
N MET A 1 -44.17 -19.84 34.56
CA MET A 1 -43.35 -20.11 33.34
C MET A 1 -41.95 -19.50 33.40
N LEU A 2 -41.78 -18.29 33.95
CA LEU A 2 -40.49 -17.57 34.01
C LEU A 2 -39.30 -18.34 34.65
N ARG A 3 -39.53 -19.15 35.69
CA ARG A 3 -38.45 -19.90 36.37
C ARG A 3 -37.83 -21.03 35.54
N ARG A 4 -38.49 -21.50 34.47
CA ARG A 4 -37.99 -22.60 33.61
C ARG A 4 -37.14 -22.11 32.42
N ILE A 5 -37.31 -20.84 32.02
CA ILE A 5 -36.61 -20.22 30.87
C ILE A 5 -35.34 -19.45 31.28
N LEU A 6 -35.24 -19.04 32.54
CA LEU A 6 -34.07 -18.32 33.08
C LEU A 6 -32.72 -19.08 32.93
N PRO A 7 -32.60 -20.39 33.20
CA PRO A 7 -31.32 -21.08 33.05
C PRO A 7 -30.90 -21.23 31.58
N ILE A 8 -31.87 -21.39 30.67
CA ILE A 8 -31.62 -21.46 29.23
C ILE A 8 -31.09 -20.11 28.73
N PHE A 9 -31.67 -19.01 29.23
CA PHE A 9 -31.21 -17.67 28.89
C PHE A 9 -29.78 -17.45 29.40
N ILE A 10 -29.47 -17.79 30.65
CA ILE A 10 -28.11 -17.66 31.21
C ILE A 10 -27.08 -18.49 30.41
N ILE A 11 -27.42 -19.74 30.05
CA ILE A 11 -26.53 -20.59 29.24
C ILE A 11 -26.32 -19.99 27.86
N ALA A 12 -27.36 -19.47 27.22
CA ALA A 12 -27.26 -18.80 25.91
C ALA A 12 -26.40 -17.54 25.99
N THR A 13 -26.55 -16.72 27.03
CA THR A 13 -25.71 -15.51 27.22
C THR A 13 -24.25 -15.87 27.48
N VAL A 14 -23.98 -16.92 28.27
CA VAL A 14 -22.61 -17.40 28.49
C VAL A 14 -21.99 -17.93 27.20
N LEU A 15 -22.74 -18.66 26.37
CA LEU A 15 -22.27 -19.16 25.08
C LEU A 15 -21.89 -18.03 24.11
N VAL A 16 -22.66 -16.92 24.11
CA VAL A 16 -22.39 -15.75 23.26
C VAL A 16 -21.14 -14.99 23.72
N LEU A 17 -20.81 -15.00 25.01
CA LEU A 17 -19.60 -14.34 25.54
C LEU A 17 -18.30 -15.12 25.27
N VAL A 18 -18.37 -16.43 24.99
CA VAL A 18 -17.18 -17.22 24.57
C VAL A 18 -16.99 -17.23 23.04
N ALA A 19 -17.90 -16.61 22.29
CA ALA A 19 -17.89 -16.61 20.83
C ALA A 19 -17.07 -15.47 20.20
N ASP A 20 -16.40 -14.64 21.02
CA ASP A 20 -15.40 -13.69 20.54
C ASP A 20 -14.12 -14.44 20.12
N ALA A 21 -14.19 -15.07 18.95
CA ALA A 21 -13.02 -15.55 18.22
C ALA A 21 -12.24 -14.34 17.67
N GLN A 22 -11.63 -13.55 18.55
CA GLN A 22 -10.62 -12.60 18.13
C GLN A 22 -9.42 -13.38 17.60
N VAL A 23 -9.11 -13.20 16.31
CA VAL A 23 -7.87 -13.67 15.71
C VAL A 23 -6.73 -12.95 16.40
N SER A 24 -6.12 -13.57 17.41
CA SER A 24 -4.91 -13.03 18.02
C SER A 24 -3.77 -13.13 17.01
N THR A 25 -3.29 -11.98 16.55
CA THR A 25 -2.19 -11.89 15.60
C THR A 25 -0.94 -12.55 16.20
N ASN A 26 -0.40 -13.58 15.54
CA ASN A 26 0.85 -14.23 15.96
C ASN A 26 2.06 -13.35 15.59
N VAL A 27 2.31 -12.32 16.41
CA VAL A 27 3.36 -11.32 16.19
C VAL A 27 4.75 -11.96 16.05
N GLN A 28 5.03 -13.01 16.83
CA GLN A 28 6.32 -13.72 16.78
C GLN A 28 6.54 -14.41 15.44
N ALA A 29 5.52 -15.08 14.91
CA ALA A 29 5.58 -15.73 13.60
C ALA A 29 5.76 -14.70 12.47
N LEU A 30 5.08 -13.54 12.56
CA LEU A 30 5.23 -12.45 11.61
C LEU A 30 6.64 -11.85 11.64
N ASP A 31 7.20 -11.59 12.82
CA ASP A 31 8.56 -11.05 12.95
C ASP A 31 9.61 -12.05 12.44
N ALA A 32 9.49 -13.33 12.79
CA ALA A 32 10.37 -14.37 12.29
C ALA A 32 10.32 -14.48 10.76
N THR A 33 9.11 -14.42 10.18
CA THR A 33 8.90 -14.46 8.74
C THR A 33 9.48 -13.22 8.06
N ALA A 34 9.24 -12.02 8.61
CA ALA A 34 9.78 -10.77 8.09
C ALA A 34 11.31 -10.78 8.09
N ARG A 35 11.94 -11.27 9.17
CA ARG A 35 13.40 -11.47 9.23
C ARG A 35 13.90 -12.47 8.18
N GLY A 36 13.21 -13.60 8.01
CA GLY A 36 13.54 -14.61 7.01
C GLY A 36 13.48 -14.06 5.58
N ILE A 37 12.40 -13.34 5.24
CA ILE A 37 12.24 -12.68 3.94
C ILE A 37 13.36 -11.67 3.71
N ARG A 38 13.66 -10.81 4.70
CA ARG A 38 14.70 -9.78 4.58
C ARG A 38 16.08 -10.38 4.35
N LEU A 39 16.42 -11.46 5.05
CA LEU A 39 17.69 -12.16 4.86
C LEU A 39 17.78 -12.79 3.46
N ARG A 40 16.69 -13.41 3.01
CA ARG A 40 16.61 -13.98 1.66
C ARG A 40 16.76 -12.90 0.59
N GLU A 41 16.01 -11.80 0.68
CA GLU A 41 16.10 -10.69 -0.27
C GLU A 41 17.52 -10.10 -0.34
N ARG A 42 18.18 -9.93 0.82
CA ARG A 42 19.56 -9.44 0.87
C ARG A 42 20.54 -10.42 0.21
N SER A 43 20.36 -11.71 0.45
CA SER A 43 21.18 -12.76 -0.16
C SER A 43 21.00 -12.79 -1.68
N GLU A 44 19.75 -12.81 -2.15
CA GLU A 44 19.41 -12.78 -3.58
C GLU A 44 19.90 -11.51 -4.27
N TYR A 45 19.81 -10.36 -3.61
CA TYR A 45 20.34 -9.10 -4.14
C TYR A 45 21.87 -9.13 -4.25
N THR A 46 22.57 -9.64 -3.23
CA THR A 46 24.03 -9.78 -3.25
C THR A 46 24.48 -10.71 -4.38
N LYS A 47 23.76 -11.82 -4.56
CA LYS A 47 23.97 -12.76 -5.68
C LYS A 47 23.65 -12.12 -7.03
N ALA A 48 22.62 -11.29 -7.12
CA ALA A 48 22.29 -10.57 -8.33
C ALA A 48 23.40 -9.56 -8.70
N LEU A 49 24.01 -8.87 -7.73
CA LEU A 49 25.13 -7.98 -7.98
C LEU A 49 26.36 -8.70 -8.53
N SER A 50 26.69 -9.89 -7.99
CA SER A 50 27.82 -10.68 -8.49
C SER A 50 27.57 -11.20 -9.91
N LEU A 51 26.36 -11.71 -10.17
CA LEU A 51 25.97 -12.18 -11.50
C LEU A 51 25.86 -11.03 -12.51
N ALA A 52 25.37 -9.86 -12.08
CA ALA A 52 25.30 -8.67 -12.93
C ALA A 52 26.68 -8.24 -13.39
N LYS A 53 27.69 -8.29 -12.50
CA LYS A 53 29.09 -8.02 -12.86
C LYS A 53 29.66 -9.06 -13.83
N GLN A 54 29.28 -10.33 -13.69
CA GLN A 54 29.80 -11.43 -14.52
C GLN A 54 29.13 -11.49 -15.91
N ARG A 55 27.84 -11.15 -15.99
CA ARG A 55 26.99 -11.32 -17.18
C ARG A 55 26.59 -10.00 -17.83
N ASP A 56 27.22 -8.91 -17.39
CA ASP A 56 26.99 -7.55 -17.88
C ASP A 56 25.52 -7.11 -17.80
N TRP A 57 24.86 -7.41 -16.68
CA TRP A 57 23.49 -6.96 -16.49
C TRP A 57 23.44 -5.54 -15.97
N PRO A 58 22.62 -4.67 -16.57
CA PRO A 58 22.43 -3.31 -16.07
C PRO A 58 21.75 -3.35 -14.69
N LEU A 59 22.30 -2.63 -13.72
CA LEU A 59 21.64 -2.47 -12.40
C LEU A 59 20.36 -1.62 -12.50
N ILE A 60 20.31 -0.74 -13.50
CA ILE A 60 19.17 0.10 -13.82
C ILE A 60 18.87 -0.04 -15.30
N ILE A 61 17.63 -0.40 -15.63
CA ILE A 61 17.12 -0.40 -17.00
C ILE A 61 16.19 0.79 -17.20
N ASN A 62 16.36 1.48 -18.33
CA ASN A 62 15.42 2.51 -18.76
C ASN A 62 14.59 1.93 -19.90
N GLY A 63 13.30 1.73 -19.67
CA GLY A 63 12.34 1.30 -20.68
C GLY A 63 11.97 2.43 -21.64
N ARG A 64 11.46 2.07 -22.82
CA ARG A 64 11.09 3.02 -23.89
C ARG A 64 10.13 4.14 -23.46
N ASN A 65 9.33 3.92 -22.42
CA ASN A 65 8.29 4.86 -21.95
C ASN A 65 8.71 5.67 -20.71
N GLY A 66 10.03 5.81 -20.46
CA GLY A 66 10.54 6.46 -19.25
C GLY A 66 10.40 5.61 -17.98
N THR A 67 9.98 4.35 -18.11
CA THR A 67 9.90 3.38 -17.02
C THR A 67 11.31 3.06 -16.54
N ARG A 68 11.57 3.23 -15.25
CA ARG A 68 12.84 2.86 -14.63
C ARG A 68 12.69 1.51 -13.94
N GLY A 69 13.53 0.54 -14.30
CA GLY A 69 13.65 -0.75 -13.63
C GLY A 69 14.93 -0.81 -12.80
N VAL A 70 14.85 -1.31 -11.58
CA VAL A 70 16.00 -1.49 -10.67
C VAL A 70 16.18 -2.97 -10.37
N LEU A 71 17.41 -3.48 -10.50
CA LEU A 71 17.75 -4.87 -10.18
C LEU A 71 17.55 -5.10 -8.68
N VAL A 72 16.79 -6.14 -8.32
CA VAL A 72 16.46 -6.45 -6.92
C VAL A 72 16.82 -7.88 -6.50
N GLY A 73 17.18 -8.75 -7.44
CA GLY A 73 17.55 -10.12 -7.13
C GLY A 73 17.65 -10.98 -8.38
N VAL A 74 17.68 -12.29 -8.16
CA VAL A 74 17.53 -13.28 -9.22
C VAL A 74 16.34 -14.21 -8.95
N ASP A 75 15.89 -14.90 -9.98
CA ASP A 75 14.88 -15.97 -9.85
C ASP A 75 15.52 -17.34 -9.57
N ALA A 76 14.69 -18.39 -9.52
CA ALA A 76 15.14 -19.76 -9.27
C ALA A 76 16.10 -20.30 -10.35
N PHE A 77 16.12 -19.70 -11.54
CA PHE A 77 16.95 -20.08 -12.68
C PHE A 77 18.18 -19.16 -12.84
N ASN A 78 18.42 -18.25 -11.89
CA ASN A 78 19.46 -17.23 -11.94
C ASN A 78 19.29 -16.23 -13.10
N PHE A 79 18.08 -15.85 -13.45
CA PHE A 79 17.82 -14.69 -14.31
C PHE A 79 17.58 -13.42 -13.48
N PRO A 80 17.91 -12.23 -14.01
CA PRO A 80 17.80 -10.98 -13.25
C PRO A 80 16.34 -10.59 -13.05
N LYS A 81 16.00 -10.20 -11.82
CA LYS A 81 14.67 -9.71 -11.42
C LYS A 81 14.73 -8.21 -11.18
N TYR A 82 13.84 -7.47 -11.84
CA TYR A 82 13.75 -6.01 -11.74
C TYR A 82 12.42 -5.58 -11.14
N TYR A 83 12.44 -4.55 -10.30
CA TYR A 83 11.24 -3.77 -9.96
C TYR A 83 11.11 -2.59 -10.91
N ILE A 84 9.94 -2.45 -11.52
CA ILE A 84 9.60 -1.33 -12.40
C ILE A 84 8.51 -0.48 -11.74
N THR A 85 8.59 0.83 -11.90
CA THR A 85 7.52 1.74 -11.48
C THR A 85 6.53 1.92 -12.61
N HIS A 86 5.26 1.56 -12.40
CA HIS A 86 4.19 1.87 -13.34
C HIS A 86 3.74 3.32 -13.16
N ASN A 87 3.43 4.01 -14.27
CA ASN A 87 3.01 5.40 -14.24
C ASN A 87 1.53 5.53 -13.88
N ASN A 88 1.16 6.71 -13.35
CA ASN A 88 -0.22 7.03 -12.99
C ASN A 88 -1.18 6.98 -14.20
N SER A 89 -0.69 7.20 -15.43
CA SER A 89 -1.56 7.19 -16.62
C SER A 89 -2.09 5.79 -16.97
N ILE A 90 -1.30 4.73 -16.81
CA ILE A 90 -1.79 3.35 -17.00
C ILE A 90 -2.78 2.98 -15.89
N ALA A 91 -2.50 3.35 -14.65
CA ALA A 91 -3.43 3.14 -13.52
C ALA A 91 -4.77 3.85 -13.77
N ALA A 92 -4.74 5.13 -14.16
CA ALA A 92 -5.92 5.92 -14.48
C ALA A 92 -6.69 5.38 -15.71
N ALA A 93 -5.98 4.80 -16.70
CA ALA A 93 -6.62 4.13 -17.83
C ALA A 93 -7.35 2.85 -17.39
N THR A 94 -6.79 2.11 -16.45
CA THR A 94 -7.37 0.86 -15.93
C THR A 94 -8.70 1.13 -15.22
N THR A 95 -8.78 2.21 -14.45
CA THR A 95 -10.02 2.63 -13.77
C THR A 95 -10.88 3.57 -14.61
N ARG A 96 -10.49 3.85 -15.86
CA ARG A 96 -11.11 4.83 -16.78
C ARG A 96 -11.19 6.27 -16.23
N THR A 97 -10.48 6.59 -15.15
CA THR A 97 -10.45 7.94 -14.57
C THR A 97 -9.84 8.95 -15.55
N ASN A 98 -8.95 8.49 -16.44
CA ASN A 98 -8.41 9.31 -17.53
C ASN A 98 -9.50 9.85 -18.48
N GLN A 99 -10.66 9.19 -18.58
CA GLN A 99 -11.77 9.64 -19.43
C GLN A 99 -12.51 10.85 -18.83
N LEU A 100 -12.39 11.06 -17.51
CA LEU A 100 -13.05 12.13 -16.76
C LEU A 100 -12.23 13.42 -16.71
N TRP A 101 -10.90 13.33 -16.85
CA TRP A 101 -9.97 14.46 -16.76
C TRP A 101 -10.15 15.48 -17.89
N PRO A 102 -9.59 16.70 -17.75
CA PRO A 102 -9.51 17.65 -18.84
C PRO A 102 -8.94 17.04 -20.12
N GLY A 103 -9.69 17.14 -21.23
CA GLY A 103 -9.32 16.52 -22.50
C GLY A 103 -9.68 15.03 -22.64
N GLY A 104 -10.35 14.44 -21.65
CA GLY A 104 -10.91 13.08 -21.73
C GLY A 104 -12.19 12.99 -22.56
N ILE A 105 -12.53 11.78 -23.02
CA ILE A 105 -13.66 11.52 -23.94
C ILE A 105 -15.04 11.88 -23.37
N THR A 106 -15.19 11.96 -22.04
CA THR A 106 -16.47 12.36 -21.43
C THR A 106 -16.75 13.85 -21.54
N GLY A 107 -15.73 14.68 -21.79
CA GLY A 107 -15.87 16.15 -21.82
C GLY A 107 -16.15 16.80 -20.46
N LEU A 108 -16.17 16.04 -19.36
CA LEU A 108 -16.49 16.55 -18.02
C LEU A 108 -15.40 17.43 -17.42
N ASN A 109 -14.15 17.28 -17.89
CA ASN A 109 -12.99 18.06 -17.47
C ASN A 109 -12.79 18.11 -15.94
N LEU A 110 -12.98 16.98 -15.25
CA LEU A 110 -12.88 16.89 -13.80
C LEU A 110 -11.42 16.89 -13.35
N SER A 111 -11.02 17.91 -12.60
CA SER A 111 -9.68 18.03 -11.99
C SER A 111 -9.67 17.95 -10.46
N GLY A 112 -10.84 18.06 -9.81
CA GLY A 112 -10.94 18.18 -8.36
C GLY A 112 -10.59 19.56 -7.80
N SER A 113 -10.06 20.48 -8.62
CA SER A 113 -9.59 21.80 -8.17
C SER A 113 -10.68 22.87 -8.08
N SER A 114 -11.97 22.51 -8.18
CA SER A 114 -13.06 23.49 -8.11
C SER A 114 -13.18 24.05 -6.68
N PRO A 115 -13.54 25.33 -6.49
CA PRO A 115 -13.69 25.91 -5.14
C PRO A 115 -14.60 25.11 -4.20
N ASN A 116 -15.56 24.37 -4.78
CA ASN A 116 -16.48 23.51 -4.03
C ASN A 116 -15.84 22.21 -3.53
N MET A 117 -14.74 21.76 -4.11
CA MET A 117 -14.03 20.52 -3.76
C MET A 117 -12.70 20.76 -3.04
N ARG A 118 -12.05 21.92 -3.28
CA ARG A 118 -10.78 22.28 -2.64
C ARG A 118 -10.87 22.14 -1.12
N ASN A 119 -9.90 21.47 -0.51
CA ASN A 119 -9.78 21.23 0.93
C ASN A 119 -10.94 20.46 1.60
N LYS A 120 -11.83 19.80 0.84
CA LYS A 120 -12.97 19.06 1.42
C LYS A 120 -12.78 17.55 1.48
N ILE A 121 -11.67 17.04 0.98
CA ILE A 121 -11.34 15.61 1.03
C ILE A 121 -10.57 15.34 2.33
N GLY A 122 -11.20 14.61 3.24
CA GLY A 122 -10.57 14.05 4.43
C GLY A 122 -10.40 12.54 4.28
N ILE A 123 -9.23 12.03 4.66
CA ILE A 123 -8.94 10.60 4.70
C ILE A 123 -8.45 10.30 6.12
N TRP A 124 -8.99 9.25 6.72
CA TRP A 124 -8.49 8.72 7.98
C TRP A 124 -7.73 7.42 7.70
N ASP A 125 -6.48 7.37 8.10
CA ASP A 125 -5.56 6.24 7.94
C ASP A 125 -4.82 6.02 9.27
N GLY A 126 -4.09 4.91 9.41
CA GLY A 126 -3.54 4.43 10.68
C GLY A 126 -2.41 5.25 11.29
N GLY A 127 -1.90 6.29 10.63
CA GLY A 127 -0.78 7.10 11.15
C GLY A 127 -0.48 8.38 10.37
N THR A 128 0.60 9.06 10.72
CA THR A 128 0.98 10.34 10.10
C THR A 128 1.38 10.15 8.64
N ILE A 129 0.88 11.02 7.77
CA ILE A 129 1.23 11.00 6.33
C ILE A 129 2.65 11.55 6.13
N LEU A 130 3.41 10.98 5.20
CA LEU A 130 4.71 11.53 4.79
C LEU A 130 4.49 12.78 3.92
N SER A 131 4.44 13.96 4.55
CA SER A 131 4.23 15.24 3.85
C SER A 131 5.30 15.58 2.82
N ALA A 132 6.51 15.03 2.95
CA ALA A 132 7.61 15.18 2.00
C ALA A 132 7.49 14.28 0.75
N HIS A 133 6.45 13.47 0.62
CA HIS A 133 6.23 12.69 -0.60
C HIS A 133 5.97 13.64 -1.79
N VAL A 134 6.55 13.32 -2.96
CA VAL A 134 6.51 14.20 -4.14
C VAL A 134 5.10 14.54 -4.60
N GLU A 135 4.16 13.61 -4.42
CA GLU A 135 2.75 13.79 -4.80
C GLU A 135 1.94 14.58 -3.76
N LEU A 136 2.49 14.80 -2.57
CA LEU A 136 1.77 15.27 -1.38
C LEU A 136 2.30 16.58 -0.79
N THR A 137 3.52 16.96 -1.19
CA THR A 137 4.17 18.19 -0.72
C THR A 137 3.29 19.41 -1.01
N GLY A 138 2.96 20.17 0.04
CA GLY A 138 2.11 21.36 -0.06
C GLY A 138 0.61 21.09 -0.26
N ARG A 139 0.16 19.82 -0.17
CA ARG A 139 -1.24 19.42 -0.42
C ARG A 139 -1.93 18.79 0.80
N ILE A 140 -1.23 18.63 1.92
CA ILE A 140 -1.72 17.93 3.11
C ILE A 140 -1.77 18.84 4.32
N THR A 141 -2.79 18.64 5.15
CA THR A 141 -2.86 19.16 6.52
C THR A 141 -3.25 18.01 7.45
N GLN A 142 -2.35 17.60 8.34
CA GLN A 142 -2.68 16.63 9.39
C GLN A 142 -3.59 17.31 10.43
N LYS A 143 -4.72 16.70 10.77
CA LYS A 143 -5.71 17.26 11.72
C LYS A 143 -5.70 16.58 13.09
N ASP A 144 -5.28 15.33 13.16
CA ASP A 144 -5.10 14.54 14.37
C ASP A 144 -3.60 14.41 14.74
N ASN A 145 -3.32 13.78 15.89
CA ASN A 145 -1.95 13.64 16.42
C ASN A 145 -1.52 12.17 16.58
N PRO A 146 -1.37 11.40 15.48
CA PRO A 146 -0.87 10.04 15.54
C PRO A 146 0.62 10.02 15.97
N PRO A 147 1.05 8.98 16.70
CA PRO A 147 2.36 8.96 17.36
C PRO A 147 3.54 8.74 16.39
N SER A 148 3.30 8.29 15.15
CA SER A 148 4.38 8.01 14.20
C SER A 148 3.89 7.97 12.75
N ILE A 149 4.85 8.07 11.82
CA ILE A 149 4.62 7.89 10.39
C ILE A 149 4.39 6.40 10.10
N ASP A 150 3.25 6.09 9.50
CA ASP A 150 2.90 4.72 9.13
C ASP A 150 3.21 4.43 7.64
N ASN A 151 3.72 3.23 7.34
CA ASN A 151 4.09 2.83 5.97
C ASN A 151 2.87 2.61 5.05
N HIS A 152 1.73 2.20 5.60
CA HIS A 152 0.45 2.14 4.88
C HIS A 152 0.05 3.54 4.41
N CYS A 153 0.23 4.53 5.29
CA CYS A 153 -0.05 5.94 5.01
C CYS A 153 0.90 6.55 3.96
N LYS A 154 2.10 5.98 3.76
CA LYS A 154 3.03 6.38 2.69
C LYS A 154 2.58 5.98 1.29
N ASN A 155 2.00 4.78 1.15
CA ASN A 155 1.66 4.20 -0.15
C ASN A 155 0.20 4.43 -0.58
N ARG A 156 -0.64 4.96 0.30
CA ARG A 156 -2.08 5.05 0.06
C ARG A 156 -2.70 6.32 0.65
N THR A 157 -2.21 7.49 0.27
CA THR A 157 -2.95 8.72 0.57
C THR A 157 -2.77 9.71 -0.56
N ILE A 158 -3.82 9.86 -1.37
CA ILE A 158 -3.96 10.95 -2.35
C ILE A 158 -4.90 11.97 -1.71
N ILE A 159 -4.37 13.13 -1.31
CA ILE A 159 -5.21 14.31 -1.04
C ILE A 159 -4.73 15.38 -2.03
N HIS A 160 -5.60 15.70 -2.99
CA HIS A 160 -5.39 16.80 -3.94
C HIS A 160 -5.98 18.10 -3.38
N ASN A 161 -5.29 19.19 -3.67
CA ASN A 161 -5.70 20.57 -3.44
C ASN A 161 -6.71 21.00 -4.52
#